data_AF-A0A2E2EB92-F1
#
_entry.id   AF-A0A2E2EB92-F1
#
_cell.length_a   1.000
_cell.length_b   1.000
_cell.length_c   1.000
_cell.angle_alpha   90.00
_cell.angle_beta   90.00
_cell.angle_gamma   90.00
#
_symmetry.space_group_name_H-M   'P 1'
#
loop_
_entity.id
_entity.type
_entity.pdbx_description
1 polymer ?
#
loop_
_entity_poly.entity_id
_entity_poly.type
_entity_poly.pdbx_seq_one_letter_code
_entity_poly.pdbx_strand_id
1 'polypeptide(L)' 'MKTQKHNEGELADLTVKIEAQLIKDLQTMSENSEMSVDDIVAVAIKRFRSSHADYMGIKLDYP' A
#
# COMPACT_ATOMS: atom_id res chain seq x y z
N MET A 1 -3.93 -1.84 12.82
CA MET A 1 -2.86 -1.91 11.79
C MET A 1 -2.41 -3.34 11.56
N LYS A 2 -1.93 -4.09 12.57
CA LYS A 2 -1.51 -5.50 12.40
C LYS A 2 -2.65 -6.52 12.23
N THR A 3 -3.84 -6.25 12.77
CA THR A 3 -4.99 -7.16 12.74
C THR A 3 -6.03 -6.83 11.66
N GLN A 4 -5.80 -5.78 10.87
CA GLN A 4 -6.71 -5.38 9.81
C GLN A 4 -6.37 -6.16 8.54
N LYS A 5 -7.38 -6.76 7.90
CA LYS A 5 -7.22 -7.33 6.56
C LYS A 5 -7.14 -6.18 5.58
N HIS A 6 -6.00 -6.01 4.94
CA HIS A 6 -5.80 -4.91 4.00
C HIS A 6 -6.30 -5.28 2.62
N ASN A 7 -6.15 -6.54 2.19
CA ASN A 7 -6.75 -7.05 0.97
C ASN A 7 -8.03 -7.85 1.30
N GLU A 8 -9.16 -7.44 0.71
CA GLU A 8 -10.49 -8.03 0.98
C GLU A 8 -11.24 -8.46 -0.30
N GLY A 9 -10.71 -8.13 -1.48
CA GLY A 9 -11.30 -8.45 -2.77
C GLY A 9 -10.46 -9.43 -3.59
N GLU A 10 -10.83 -9.59 -4.86
CA GLU A 10 -10.03 -10.37 -5.83
C GLU A 10 -8.62 -9.76 -5.96
N LEU A 11 -7.61 -10.63 -5.87
CA LEU A 11 -6.21 -10.23 -5.93
C LEU A 11 -5.74 -10.26 -7.39
N ALA A 12 -4.91 -9.29 -7.76
CA ALA A 12 -4.28 -9.21 -9.06
C ALA A 12 -2.83 -8.73 -8.90
N ASP A 13 -1.97 -9.14 -9.85
CA ASP A 13 -0.55 -8.80 -9.82
C ASP A 13 -0.27 -7.42 -10.42
N LEU A 14 0.59 -6.65 -9.77
CA LEU A 14 1.13 -5.38 -10.26
C LEU A 14 2.66 -5.44 -10.27
N THR A 15 3.26 -5.39 -11.46
CA THR A 15 4.73 -5.30 -11.61
C THR A 15 5.14 -3.85 -11.85
N VAL A 16 6.03 -3.34 -10.99
CA VAL A 16 6.58 -1.98 -11.08
C VAL A 16 8.10 -2.01 -10.94
N LYS A 17 8.77 -0.96 -11.45
CA LYS A 17 10.19 -0.73 -11.21
C LYS A 17 10.36 0.30 -10.11
N ILE A 18 11.07 -0.06 -9.05
CA ILE A 18 11.38 0.79 -7.90
C ILE A 18 12.86 0.62 -7.53
N GLU A 19 13.34 1.48 -6.64
CA GLU A 19 14.72 1.43 -6.17
C GLU A 19 15.03 0.12 -5.43
N ALA A 20 16.22 -0.44 -5.69
CA ALA A 20 16.63 -1.71 -5.08
C ALA A 20 16.72 -1.63 -3.54
N GLN A 21 17.06 -0.47 -2.99
CA GLN A 21 17.09 -0.26 -1.55
C GLN A 21 15.67 -0.33 -0.95
N LEU A 22 14.68 0.24 -1.62
CA LEU A 22 13.28 0.17 -1.16
C LEU A 22 12.78 -1.28 -1.10
N ILE A 23 13.20 -2.14 -2.03
CA ILE A 23 12.87 -3.58 -1.98
C ILE A 23 13.45 -4.23 -0.71
N LYS A 24 14.71 -3.92 -0.37
CA LYS A 24 15.36 -4.45 0.84
C LYS A 24 14.67 -3.93 2.10
N ASP A 25 14.32 -2.65 2.12
CA ASP A 25 13.63 -2.04 3.26
C ASP A 25 12.26 -2.69 3.46
N LEU A 26 11.50 -2.96 2.39
CA LEU A 26 10.23 -3.69 2.45
C LEU A 26 10.39 -5.11 3.02
N GLN A 27 11.46 -5.82 2.67
CA GLN A 27 11.77 -7.15 3.22
C GLN A 27 12.06 -7.05 4.73
N THR A 28 12.92 -6.12 5.14
CA THR A 28 13.21 -5.88 6.56
C THR A 28 11.96 -5.46 7.35
N MET A 29 11.08 -4.65 6.75
CA MET A 29 9.80 -4.28 7.37
C MET A 29 8.88 -5.49 7.53
N SER A 30 8.83 -6.38 6.53
CA SER A 30 8.04 -7.61 6.60
C SER A 30 8.50 -8.50 7.76
N GLU A 31 9.81 -8.76 7.86
CA GLU A 31 10.41 -9.57 8.92
C GLU A 31 10.12 -9.02 10.33
N ASN A 32 10.23 -7.70 10.50
CA ASN A 32 10.05 -7.06 11.81
C ASN A 32 8.59 -6.86 12.24
N SER A 33 7.63 -6.95 11.30
CA SER A 33 6.23 -6.59 11.56
C SER A 33 5.25 -7.77 11.54
N GLU A 34 5.70 -8.95 11.07
CA GLU A 34 4.86 -10.12 10.75
C GLU A 34 3.83 -9.84 9.65
N MET A 35 4.01 -8.76 8.88
CA MET A 35 3.16 -8.43 7.73
C MET A 35 3.84 -8.90 6.45
N SER A 36 3.05 -9.36 5.48
CA SER A 36 3.58 -9.64 4.14
C SER A 36 4.03 -8.34 3.46
N VAL A 37 4.99 -8.43 2.53
CA VAL A 37 5.37 -7.30 1.67
C VAL A 37 4.15 -6.76 0.92
N ASP A 38 3.29 -7.65 0.44
CA ASP A 38 2.06 -7.30 -0.29
C ASP A 38 1.12 -6.45 0.57
N ASP A 39 0.92 -6.81 1.84
CA ASP A 39 0.12 -6.01 2.78
C ASP A 39 0.74 -4.66 3.06
N ILE A 40 2.06 -4.60 3.25
CA ILE A 40 2.79 -3.33 3.47
C ILE A 40 2.59 -2.40 2.27
N VAL A 41 2.78 -2.92 1.05
CA VAL A 41 2.62 -2.17 -0.19
C VAL A 41 1.17 -1.76 -0.41
N ALA A 42 0.21 -2.66 -0.22
CA ALA A 42 -1.21 -2.36 -0.36
C ALA A 42 -1.66 -1.26 0.62
N VAL A 43 -1.20 -1.29 1.88
CA VAL A 43 -1.46 -0.23 2.86
C VAL A 43 -0.89 1.11 2.40
N ALA A 44 0.36 1.13 1.97
CA ALA A 44 1.02 2.35 1.51
C ALA A 44 0.29 2.97 0.31
N ILE A 45 -0.05 2.16 -0.69
CA ILE A 45 -0.75 2.63 -1.90
C ILE A 45 -2.18 3.07 -1.57
N LYS A 46 -2.91 2.36 -0.71
CA LYS A 46 -4.28 2.77 -0.29
C LYS A 46 -4.27 4.09 0.46
N ARG A 47 -3.28 4.30 1.33
CA ARG A 47 -3.08 5.58 2.03
C ARG A 47 -2.75 6.68 1.03
N PHE A 48 -1.82 6.44 0.11
CA PHE A 48 -1.48 7.40 -0.93
C PHE A 48 -2.71 7.79 -1.77
N ARG A 49 -3.49 6.81 -2.24
CA ARG A 49 -4.74 7.01 -2.98
C ARG A 49 -5.75 7.85 -2.18
N SER A 50 -5.88 7.58 -0.88
CA SER A 50 -6.81 8.33 -0.02
C SER A 50 -6.38 9.79 0.16
N SER A 51 -5.06 10.05 0.28
CA SER A 51 -4.52 11.40 0.41
C SER A 51 -4.50 12.19 -0.90
N HIS A 52 -4.49 11.49 -2.04
CA HIS A 52 -4.51 12.08 -3.38
C HIS A 52 -5.76 11.68 -4.16
N ALA A 53 -6.92 11.78 -3.50
CA ALA A 53 -8.21 11.46 -4.13
C ALA A 53 -8.50 12.36 -5.34
N ASP A 54 -7.87 13.53 -5.40
CA ASP A 54 -7.89 14.45 -6.54
C ASP A 54 -7.33 13.82 -7.82
N TYR A 55 -6.34 12.93 -7.73
CA TYR A 55 -5.80 12.20 -8.90
C TYR A 55 -6.84 11.24 -9.49
N MET A 56 -7.83 10.84 -8.70
CA MET A 56 -8.98 10.05 -9.15
C MET A 56 -10.12 10.93 -9.67
N GLY A 57 -9.94 12.25 -9.75
CA GLY A 57 -10.98 13.20 -10.13
C GLY A 57 -12.09 13.36 -9.10
N ILE A 58 -11.89 12.84 -7.88
CA ILE A 58 -12.87 12.97 -6.80
C ILE A 58 -12.71 14.37 -6.20
N LYS A 59 -13.72 15.22 -6.38
CA LYS A 59 -13.81 16.46 -5.61
C LYS A 59 -14.16 16.08 -4.17
N LEU A 60 -13.20 16.24 -3.28
CA LEU A 60 -13.49 16.23 -1.84
C LEU A 60 -14.22 17.55 -1.55
N ASP A 61 -15.55 17.53 -1.65
CA ASP A 61 -16.39 18.60 -1.13
C ASP A 61 -16.23 18.58 0.39
N TYR A 62 -15.28 19.37 0.88
CA TYR A 62 -15.13 19.67 2.30
C TYR A 62 -16.31 20.57 2.72
N PRO A 63 -17.05 20.27 3.80
CA PRO A 63 -17.81 21.29 4.49
C PRO A 63 -16.89 22.31 5.16
#